data_AF-A0A661ZMQ5-F1
#
_entry.id   AF-A0A661ZMQ5-F1
#
_cell.length_a   1.000
_cell.length_b   1.000
_cell.length_c   1.000
_cell.angle_alpha   90.00
_cell.angle_beta   90.00
_cell.angle_gamma   90.00
#
_symmetry.space_group_name_H-M   'P 1'
#
loop_
_entity.id
_entity.type
_entity.pdbx_description
1 polymer ?
#
loop_
_entity_poly.entity_id
_entity_poly.type
_entity_poly.pdbx_seq_one_letter_code
_entity_poly.pdbx_strand_id
1 'polypeptide(L)'
;MQAAEKAILMVGNKLGLNLSEVAAALNVHPRTVYRYKNHESVPSPDVRDRLGKLREISQLLTEVFVDQEAQLDWLYGSVPMLLGQRPIDKIRKGELDEVISILAGIHSGAFA
;
A
#
# COMPACT_ATOMS: atom_id res chain seq x y z
N MET A 1 -1.13 -5.74 19.83
CA MET A 1 -1.37 -4.75 18.77
C MET A 1 -2.66 -5.08 18.06
N GLN A 2 -3.56 -4.10 17.88
CA GLN A 2 -4.76 -4.31 17.06
C GLN A 2 -4.39 -4.45 15.57
N ALA A 3 -5.25 -5.09 14.79
CA ALA A 3 -5.02 -5.33 13.35
C ALA A 3 -4.75 -4.04 12.56
N ALA A 4 -5.42 -2.93 12.91
CA ALA A 4 -5.26 -1.63 12.25
C ALA A 4 -3.88 -1.03 12.48
N GLU A 5 -3.41 -1.00 13.74
CA GLU A 5 -2.08 -0.54 14.12
C GLU A 5 -0.99 -1.34 13.39
N LYS A 6 -1.10 -2.68 13.39
CA LYS A 6 -0.15 -3.55 12.70
C LYS A 6 -0.10 -3.26 11.19
N ALA A 7 -1.24 -3.04 10.56
CA ALA A 7 -1.31 -2.72 9.15
C ALA A 7 -0.70 -1.33 8.84
N ILE A 8 -0.99 -0.31 9.66
CA ILE A 8 -0.41 1.04 9.52
C ILE A 8 1.12 1.01 9.67
N LEU A 9 1.64 0.29 10.68
CA LEU A 9 3.08 0.15 10.90
C LEU A 9 3.77 -0.62 9.76
N MET A 10 3.12 -1.69 9.27
CA MET A 10 3.63 -2.45 8.13
C MET A 10 3.80 -1.55 6.90
N VAL A 11 2.77 -0.74 6.59
CA VAL A 11 2.78 0.14 5.42
C VAL A 11 3.93 1.14 5.50
N GLY A 12 4.15 1.75 6.67
CA GLY A 12 5.25 2.69 6.83
C GLY A 12 6.62 2.03 6.68
N ASN A 13 6.81 0.83 7.25
CA ASN A 13 8.10 0.15 7.23
C ASN A 13 8.42 -0.51 5.88
N LYS A 14 7.42 -1.10 5.21
CA LYS A 14 7.63 -1.85 3.96
C LYS A 14 7.49 -1.00 2.71
N LEU A 15 6.57 -0.04 2.70
CA LEU A 15 6.31 0.81 1.52
C LEU A 15 6.99 2.18 1.63
N GLY A 16 7.66 2.47 2.75
CA GLY A 16 8.34 3.76 2.96
C GLY A 16 7.39 4.95 3.11
N LEU A 17 6.13 4.71 3.50
CA LEU A 17 5.13 5.76 3.66
C LEU A 17 5.16 6.41 5.05
N ASN A 18 5.17 7.73 5.09
CA ASN A 18 4.94 8.47 6.32
C ASN A 18 3.45 8.47 6.71
N LEU A 19 3.13 8.91 7.94
CA LEU A 19 1.75 8.90 8.46
C LEU A 19 0.75 9.70 7.60
N SER A 20 1.18 10.80 6.99
CA SER A 20 0.32 11.61 6.13
C SER A 20 0.02 10.90 4.81
N GLU A 21 0.99 10.19 4.25
CA GLU A 21 0.81 9.38 3.04
C GLU A 21 -0.06 8.15 3.32
N VAL A 22 0.10 7.51 4.49
CA VAL A 22 -0.83 6.46 4.95
C VAL A 22 -2.24 7.01 5.04
N ALA A 23 -2.42 8.20 5.58
CA ALA A 23 -3.73 8.84 5.68
C ALA A 23 -4.37 9.08 4.31
N ALA A 24 -3.58 9.55 3.36
CA ALA A 24 -4.02 9.76 1.97
C ALA A 24 -4.41 8.44 1.29
N ALA A 25 -3.59 7.39 1.42
CA ALA A 25 -3.90 6.05 0.90
C ALA A 25 -5.20 5.46 1.49
N LEU A 26 -5.43 5.73 2.77
CA LEU A 26 -6.64 5.33 3.49
C LEU A 26 -7.84 6.27 3.27
N ASN A 27 -7.67 7.37 2.53
CA ASN A 27 -8.67 8.42 2.33
C ASN A 27 -9.26 8.96 3.64
N VAL A 28 -8.40 9.22 4.63
CA VAL A 28 -8.78 9.79 5.93
C VAL A 28 -7.85 10.94 6.32
N HIS A 29 -8.28 11.73 7.31
CA HIS A 29 -7.43 12.74 7.91
C HIS A 29 -6.26 12.09 8.70
N PRO A 30 -5.04 12.66 8.71
CA PRO A 30 -3.90 12.10 9.47
C PRO A 30 -4.17 11.87 10.95
N ARG A 31 -4.96 12.75 11.57
CA ARG A 31 -5.42 12.59 12.96
C ARG A 31 -6.21 11.30 13.18
N THR A 32 -6.98 10.86 12.19
CA THR A 32 -7.74 9.60 12.24
C THR A 32 -6.80 8.39 12.23
N VAL A 33 -5.73 8.42 11.44
CA VAL A 33 -4.69 7.38 11.45
C VAL A 33 -4.00 7.29 12.81
N TYR A 34 -3.69 8.45 13.42
CA TYR A 34 -3.14 8.50 14.78
C TYR A 34 -4.07 7.84 15.80
N ARG A 35 -5.37 8.15 15.74
CA ARG A 35 -6.38 7.53 16.62
C ARG A 35 -6.49 6.02 16.40
N TYR A 36 -6.38 5.52 15.17
CA TYR A 36 -6.37 4.08 14.91
C TYR A 36 -5.12 3.40 15.47
N LYS A 37 -3.95 4.03 15.30
CA LYS A 37 -2.68 3.54 15.83
C LYS A 37 -2.71 3.43 17.36
N ASN A 38 -3.32 4.41 18.03
CA ASN A 38 -3.42 4.46 19.50
C ASN A 38 -4.66 3.76 20.08
N HIS A 39 -5.46 3.09 19.24
CA HIS A 39 -6.71 2.43 19.67
C HIS A 39 -7.78 3.38 20.24
N GLU A 40 -7.72 4.67 19.93
CA GLU A 40 -8.69 5.70 20.33
C GLU A 40 -9.95 5.72 19.42
N SER A 41 -9.95 4.92 18.36
CA SER A 41 -11.11 4.65 17.50
C SER A 41 -10.88 3.40 16.67
N VAL A 42 -11.96 2.85 16.10
CA VAL A 42 -11.91 1.66 15.23
C VAL A 42 -12.11 2.08 13.77
N PRO A 43 -11.33 1.52 12.81
CA PRO A 43 -11.53 1.81 11.39
C PRO A 43 -12.92 1.45 10.90
N SER A 44 -13.50 2.30 10.03
CA SER A 44 -14.75 1.99 9.33
C SER A 44 -14.58 0.81 8.37
N PRO A 45 -15.67 0.19 7.86
CA PRO A 45 -15.57 -0.84 6.84
C PRO A 45 -14.72 -0.45 5.62
N ASP A 46 -14.89 0.77 5.09
CA ASP A 46 -14.10 1.28 3.96
C ASP A 46 -12.61 1.37 4.29
N VAL A 47 -12.25 1.89 5.46
CA VAL A 47 -10.85 1.96 5.88
C VAL A 47 -10.26 0.55 6.08
N ARG A 48 -11.04 -0.40 6.59
CA ARG A 48 -10.58 -1.80 6.73
C ARG A 48 -10.33 -2.45 5.37
N ASP A 49 -11.16 -2.16 4.37
CA ASP A 49 -10.96 -2.60 2.99
C ASP A 49 -9.65 -2.06 2.42
N ARG A 50 -9.42 -0.74 2.55
CA ARG A 50 -8.16 -0.09 2.12
C ARG A 50 -6.93 -0.64 2.85
N LEU A 51 -7.03 -0.91 4.15
CA LEU A 51 -5.98 -1.59 4.92
C LEU A 51 -5.77 -3.04 4.45
N GLY A 52 -6.82 -3.71 3.96
CA GLY A 52 -6.73 -5.00 3.26
C GLY A 52 -5.89 -4.89 1.99
N LYS A 53 -6.25 -3.96 1.12
CA LYS A 53 -5.55 -3.69 -0.16
C LYS A 53 -4.08 -3.33 0.04
N LEU A 54 -3.76 -2.49 1.03
CA LEU A 54 -2.35 -2.18 1.35
C LEU A 54 -1.56 -3.41 1.84
N ARG A 55 -2.20 -4.34 2.56
CA ARG A 55 -1.58 -5.61 2.95
C ARG A 55 -1.38 -6.52 1.75
N GLU A 56 -2.35 -6.58 0.85
CA GLU A 56 -2.26 -7.34 -0.40
C GLU A 56 -1.13 -6.82 -1.29
N ILE A 57 -1.02 -5.50 -1.49
CA ILE A 57 0.13 -4.90 -2.20
C ILE A 57 1.44 -5.33 -1.57
N SER A 58 1.57 -5.24 -0.24
CA SER A 58 2.80 -5.66 0.44
C SER A 58 3.10 -7.16 0.28
N GLN A 59 2.06 -8.00 0.21
CA GLN A 59 2.22 -9.43 0.01
C GLN A 59 2.67 -9.73 -1.43
N LEU A 60 1.96 -9.19 -2.42
CA LEU A 60 2.30 -9.35 -3.83
C LEU A 60 3.71 -8.83 -4.14
N LEU A 61 4.14 -7.72 -3.55
CA LEU A 61 5.53 -7.25 -3.66
C LEU A 61 6.54 -8.29 -3.16
N THR A 62 6.22 -9.00 -2.09
CA THR A 62 7.07 -10.07 -1.54
C THR A 62 7.07 -11.33 -2.41
N GLU A 63 5.97 -11.58 -3.13
CA GLU A 63 5.84 -12.72 -4.04
C GLU A 63 6.47 -12.45 -5.42
N VAL A 64 6.46 -11.21 -5.88
CA VAL A 64 6.97 -10.78 -7.19
C VAL A 64 8.47 -10.48 -7.16
N PHE A 65 8.97 -9.86 -6.09
CA PHE A 65 10.35 -9.36 -6.02
C PHE A 65 11.18 -10.13 -5.00
N VAL A 66 12.44 -10.37 -5.37
CA VAL A 66 13.39 -11.19 -4.60
C VAL A 66 13.73 -10.62 -3.23
N ASP A 67 13.82 -9.29 -3.12
CA ASP A 67 14.20 -8.60 -1.90
C ASP A 67 13.52 -7.22 -1.78
N GLN A 68 13.76 -6.56 -0.65
CA GLN A 68 13.18 -5.26 -0.35
C GLN A 68 13.72 -4.15 -1.26
N GLU A 69 14.96 -4.25 -1.75
CA GLU A 69 15.55 -3.24 -2.63
C GLU A 69 14.82 -3.24 -3.97
N ALA A 70 14.63 -4.41 -4.57
CA ALA A 70 13.84 -4.57 -5.80
C ALA A 70 12.38 -4.10 -5.65
N GLN A 71 11.77 -4.31 -4.47
CA GLN A 71 10.43 -3.79 -4.17
C GLN A 71 10.39 -2.26 -4.20
N LEU A 72 11.37 -1.62 -3.55
CA LEU A 72 11.46 -0.16 -3.49
C LEU A 72 11.79 0.43 -4.87
N ASP A 73 12.71 -0.18 -5.61
CA ASP A 73 13.03 0.25 -6.98
C ASP A 73 11.80 0.25 -7.88
N TRP A 74 10.98 -0.79 -7.79
CA TRP A 74 9.73 -0.84 -8.56
C TRP A 74 8.70 0.18 -8.08
N LEU A 75 8.51 0.34 -6.75
CA LEU A 75 7.55 1.28 -6.17
C LEU A 75 7.86 2.74 -6.52
N TYR A 76 9.15 3.10 -6.49
CA TYR A 76 9.61 4.48 -6.70
C TYR A 76 10.08 4.74 -8.14
N GLY A 77 10.21 3.70 -8.96
CA GLY A 77 10.49 3.78 -10.39
C GLY A 77 9.25 4.02 -11.25
N SER A 78 9.45 4.54 -12.46
CA SER A 78 8.38 4.66 -13.46
C SER A 78 8.03 3.29 -14.04
N VAL A 79 6.75 2.92 -14.00
CA VAL A 79 6.28 1.63 -14.52
C VAL A 79 5.52 1.83 -15.84
N PRO A 80 5.95 1.23 -16.97
CA PRO A 80 5.29 1.38 -18.27
C PRO A 80 3.79 0.99 -18.26
N MET A 81 3.44 -0.06 -17.51
CA MET A 81 2.06 -0.52 -17.37
C MET A 81 1.17 0.49 -16.60
N LEU A 82 1.77 1.43 -15.87
CA LEU A 82 1.11 2.57 -15.22
C LEU A 82 1.29 3.86 -16.02
N LEU A 83 1.43 3.77 -17.35
CA LEU A 83 1.66 4.92 -18.23
C LEU A 83 2.87 5.76 -17.82
N GLY A 84 3.92 5.11 -17.28
CA GLY A 84 5.14 5.75 -16.80
C GLY A 84 5.02 6.41 -15.42
N GLN A 85 3.89 6.26 -14.73
CA GLN A 85 3.73 6.73 -13.36
C GLN A 85 4.42 5.80 -12.36
N ARG A 86 4.74 6.34 -11.18
CA ARG A 86 5.31 5.58 -10.08
C ARG A 86 4.20 4.91 -9.27
N PRO A 87 4.28 3.60 -8.98
CA PRO A 87 3.30 2.91 -8.14
C PRO A 87 3.09 3.57 -6.77
N ILE A 88 4.15 4.12 -6.17
CA ILE A 88 4.03 4.80 -4.88
C ILE A 88 3.12 6.04 -4.94
N ASP A 89 3.07 6.75 -6.07
CA ASP A 89 2.21 7.91 -6.24
C ASP A 89 0.74 7.51 -6.39
N LYS A 90 0.47 6.37 -7.03
CA LYS A 90 -0.87 5.75 -7.06
C LYS A 90 -1.34 5.37 -5.66
N ILE A 91 -0.47 4.72 -4.88
CA ILE A 91 -0.76 4.36 -3.49
C ILE A 91 -1.08 5.60 -2.65
N ARG A 92 -0.26 6.65 -2.76
CA ARG A 92 -0.48 7.93 -2.05
C ARG A 92 -1.82 8.58 -2.39
N LYS A 93 -2.32 8.41 -3.62
CA LYS A 93 -3.62 8.91 -4.06
C LYS A 93 -4.79 7.99 -3.66
N GLY A 94 -4.51 6.84 -3.04
CA GLY A 94 -5.51 5.83 -2.72
C GLY A 94 -5.98 5.03 -3.94
N GLU A 95 -5.27 5.11 -5.06
CA GLU A 95 -5.50 4.36 -6.31
C GLU A 95 -4.92 2.93 -6.18
N LEU A 96 -5.38 2.18 -5.17
CA LEU A 96 -4.78 0.91 -4.75
C LEU A 96 -5.05 -0.24 -5.72
N ASP A 97 -6.26 -0.28 -6.29
CA ASP A 97 -6.70 -1.39 -7.16
C ASP A 97 -5.89 -1.50 -8.43
N GLU A 98 -5.45 -0.37 -8.99
CA GLU A 98 -4.60 -0.34 -10.19
C GLU A 98 -3.23 -0.96 -9.90
N VAL A 99 -2.64 -0.65 -8.74
CA VAL A 99 -1.35 -1.21 -8.31
C VAL A 99 -1.46 -2.72 -8.04
N ILE A 100 -2.54 -3.16 -7.39
CA ILE A 100 -2.83 -4.58 -7.17
C ILE A 100 -2.96 -5.30 -8.50
N SER A 101 -3.73 -4.75 -9.45
CA SER A 101 -3.95 -5.36 -10.76
C SER A 101 -2.63 -5.59 -11.52
N ILE A 102 -1.70 -4.64 -11.48
CA ILE A 102 -0.39 -4.79 -12.12
C ILE A 102 0.44 -5.86 -11.41
N LEU A 103 0.55 -5.81 -10.08
CA LEU A 103 1.33 -6.79 -9.32
C LEU A 103 0.78 -8.21 -9.47
N ALA A 104 -0.54 -8.39 -9.43
CA ALA A 104 -1.19 -9.67 -9.65
C ALA A 104 -0.93 -10.19 -11.07
N GLY A 105 -0.94 -9.31 -12.08
CA GLY A 105 -0.57 -9.64 -13.46
C GLY A 105 0.85 -10.20 -13.53
N ILE A 106 1.83 -9.47 -12.98
CA ILE A 106 3.23 -9.90 -12.91
C ILE A 106 3.36 -11.26 -12.19
N HIS A 107 2.74 -11.41 -11.02
CA HIS A 107 2.77 -12.64 -10.24
C HIS A 107 2.18 -13.84 -11.01
N SER A 108 1.09 -13.63 -11.75
CA SER A 108 0.43 -14.68 -12.53
C SER A 108 1.16 -15.09 -13.82
N GLY A 109 2.27 -14.43 -14.17
CA GLY A 109 3.02 -14.70 -15.39
C GLY A 109 2.39 -14.13 -16.67
N ALA A 110 1.41 -13.24 -16.55
CA ALA A 110 0.88 -12.47 -17.68
C ALA A 110 1.66 -11.15 -17.73
N PHE A 111 2.64 -10.97 -18.62
CA PHE A 111 2.51 -11.07 -20.07
C PHE A 111 3.71 -11.80 -20.70
N ALA A 112 3.41 -12.88 -21.41
CA ALA A 112 4.21 -13.35 -22.54
C ALA A 112 4.01 -12.41 -23.75
#